data_AF-A0A6M1MPK7-F1
#
_entry.id   AF-A0A6M1MPK7-F1
#
_cell.length_a   1.000
_cell.length_b   1.000
_cell.length_c   1.000
_cell.angle_alpha   90.00
_cell.angle_beta   90.00
_cell.angle_gamma   90.00
#
_symmetry.space_group_name_H-M   'P 1'
#
loop_
_entity.id
_entity.type
_entity.pdbx_description
1 polymer ?
#
loop_
_entity_poly.entity_id
_entity_poly.type
_entity_poly.pdbx_seq_one_letter_code
_entity_poly.pdbx_strand_id
1 'polypeptide(L)'
;MDRFRTPLIILALGIVPFWLFIGTSSSTTVNGQVVSDHRFNIAGLVLGLIGVAMAFRALREGARGDGLRLGLIVAAGVVCLLQIAHSVGVVTLPVPGLG
;
A
#
# COMPACT_ATOMS: atom_id res chain seq x y z
N MET A 1 -21.86 -8.32 12.18
CA MET A 1 -20.82 -8.52 11.14
C MET A 1 -19.79 -7.37 11.12
N ASP A 2 -19.79 -6.47 12.11
CA ASP A 2 -18.99 -5.23 12.09
C ASP A 2 -17.52 -5.38 12.53
N ARG A 3 -17.17 -6.53 13.12
CA ARG A 3 -15.83 -6.80 13.66
C ARG A 3 -14.72 -6.77 12.60
N PHE A 4 -15.03 -7.20 11.38
CA PHE A 4 -14.07 -7.33 10.28
C PHE A 4 -14.14 -6.20 9.26
N ARG A 5 -15.13 -5.30 9.33
CA ARG A 5 -15.27 -4.20 8.37
C ARG A 5 -14.04 -3.28 8.37
N THR A 6 -13.57 -2.88 9.55
CA THR A 6 -12.40 -2.02 9.68
C THR A 6 -11.13 -2.62 9.05
N PRO A 7 -10.68 -3.84 9.41
CA PRO A 7 -9.49 -4.41 8.78
C PRO A 7 -9.67 -4.63 7.27
N LEU A 8 -10.88 -4.97 6.81
CA LEU A 8 -11.15 -5.19 5.39
C LEU A 8 -11.07 -3.88 4.58
N ILE A 9 -11.51 -2.76 5.15
CA ILE A 9 -11.37 -1.43 4.53
C ILE A 9 -9.89 -1.02 4.47
N ILE A 10 -9.12 -1.23 5.55
CA ILE A 10 -7.68 -0.93 5.56
C ILE A 10 -6.96 -1.79 4.52
N LEU A 11 -7.31 -3.07 4.44
CA LEU A 11 -6.75 -3.98 3.44
C LEU A 11 -7.11 -3.55 2.01
N ALA A 12 -8.37 -3.18 1.77
CA ALA A 12 -8.81 -2.68 0.47
C ALA A 12 -8.05 -1.40 0.08
N LEU A 13 -7.87 -0.46 1.02
CA LEU A 13 -7.05 0.73 0.82
C LEU A 13 -5.59 0.40 0.50
N GLY A 14 -5.05 -0.66 1.09
CA GLY A 14 -3.69 -1.14 0.83
C GLY A 14 -3.53 -1.94 -0.47
N ILE A 15 -4.60 -2.57 -1.00
CA ILE A 15 -4.51 -3.43 -2.19
C ILE A 15 -4.95 -2.71 -3.46
N VAL A 16 -6.07 -1.98 -3.42
CA VAL A 16 -6.66 -1.32 -4.59
C VAL A 16 -5.66 -0.44 -5.36
N PRO A 17 -4.79 0.35 -4.71
CA PRO A 17 -3.87 1.22 -5.43
C PRO A 17 -2.70 0.50 -6.11
N PHE A 18 -2.49 -0.80 -5.86
CA PHE A 18 -1.53 -1.58 -6.66
C PHE A 18 -2.02 -1.75 -8.10
N TRP A 19 -3.34 -1.74 -8.30
CA TRP A 19 -3.97 -1.81 -9.61
C TRP A 19 -4.23 -0.43 -10.21
N LEU A 20 -4.51 0.57 -9.38
CA LEU A 20 -4.63 1.96 -9.81
C LEU A 20 -3.25 2.64 -9.82
N PHE A 21 -2.53 2.48 -10.93
CA PHE A 21 -1.36 3.31 -11.20
C PHE A 21 -1.82 4.66 -11.74
N ILE A 22 -1.84 5.68 -10.88
CA ILE A 22 -2.02 7.08 -11.27
C ILE A 22 -0.75 7.81 -10.85
N GLY A 23 0.14 8.02 -11.82
CA GLY A 23 1.51 8.38 -11.52
C GLY A 23 2.35 8.77 -12.72
N THR A 24 3.59 9.18 -12.45
CA THR A 24 4.58 9.52 -13.48
C THR A 24 5.62 8.42 -13.57
N SER A 25 5.92 7.96 -14.77
CA SER A 25 7.08 7.09 -15.05
C SER A 25 8.12 7.90 -15.83
N SER A 26 9.35 7.97 -15.32
CA SER A 26 10.48 8.62 -15.97
C SER A 26 11.57 7.59 -16.19
N SER A 27 11.80 7.22 -17.46
CA SER A 27 12.92 6.36 -17.85
C SER A 27 14.05 7.21 -18.44
N THR A 28 15.25 7.02 -17.92
CA THR A 28 16.47 7.62 -18.48
C THR A 28 17.19 6.55 -19.29
N THR A 29 17.37 6.82 -20.58
CA THR A 29 18.11 5.97 -21.50
C THR A 29 19.48 6.58 -21.79
N VAL A 30 20.53 5.76 -21.71
CA VAL A 30 21.89 6.12 -22.15
C VAL A 30 22.31 5.09 -23.19
N ASN A 31 22.67 5.54 -24.39
CA ASN A 31 23.01 4.67 -25.52
C ASN A 31 21.92 3.64 -25.90
N GLY A 32 20.64 3.99 -25.73
CA GLY A 32 19.52 3.10 -26.00
C GLY A 32 19.26 2.04 -24.91
N GLN A 33 20.10 1.95 -23.88
CA GLN A 33 19.84 1.14 -22.68
C GLN A 33 19.15 1.97 -21.61
N VAL A 34 18.08 1.43 -21.02
CA VAL A 34 17.42 2.01 -19.86
C VAL A 34 18.34 1.86 -18.65
N VAL A 35 18.93 2.97 -18.19
CA VAL A 35 19.85 2.99 -17.04
C VAL A 35 19.13 3.38 -15.75
N SER A 36 17.94 3.96 -15.84
CA SER A 36 17.11 4.31 -14.69
C SER A 36 15.63 4.31 -15.08
N ASP A 37 14.77 3.66 -14.29
CA ASP A 37 13.30 3.72 -14.43
C ASP A 37 12.74 4.16 -13.06
N HIS A 38 12.21 5.38 -13.00
CA HIS A 38 11.58 5.94 -11.80
C HIS A 38 10.06 5.96 -12.00
N ARG A 39 9.33 5.22 -11.17
CA ARG A 39 7.86 5.22 -11.19
C ARG A 39 7.33 5.74 -9.87
N PHE A 40 6.51 6.79 -9.96
CA PHE A 40 5.91 7.44 -8.80
C PHE A 40 4.38 7.36 -8.88
N ASN A 41 3.74 6.57 -8.01
CA ASN A 41 2.29 6.41 -7.94
C ASN A 41 1.70 7.32 -6.84
N ILE A 42 1.19 8.49 -7.23
CA ILE A 42 0.64 9.48 -6.30
C ILE A 42 -0.60 8.93 -5.58
N ALA A 43 -1.49 8.27 -6.32
CA ALA A 43 -2.71 7.71 -5.73
C ALA A 43 -2.39 6.61 -4.71
N GLY A 44 -1.44 5.73 -5.04
CA GLY A 44 -0.98 4.69 -4.12
C GLY A 44 -0.30 5.24 -2.87
N LEU A 45 0.45 6.33 -3.00
CA LEU A 45 1.04 7.02 -1.85
C LEU A 45 -0.03 7.59 -0.93
N VAL A 46 -1.01 8.33 -1.47
CA VAL A 46 -2.07 8.97 -0.66
C VAL A 46 -2.93 7.91 0.04
N LEU A 47 -3.37 6.88 -0.70
CA LEU A 47 -4.22 5.82 -0.15
C LEU A 47 -3.49 4.97 0.87
N GLY A 48 -2.21 4.66 0.62
CA GLY A 48 -1.34 3.99 1.59
C GLY A 48 -1.20 4.78 2.89
N LEU A 49 -0.99 6.10 2.82
CA LEU A 49 -0.91 6.96 4.00
C LEU A 49 -2.21 6.98 4.81
N ILE A 50 -3.35 7.06 4.12
CA ILE A 50 -4.68 6.98 4.77
C ILE A 50 -4.86 5.62 5.46
N GLY A 51 -4.52 4.52 4.78
CA GLY A 51 -4.59 3.16 5.32
C GLY A 51 -3.73 2.97 6.57
N VAL A 52 -2.49 3.48 6.55
CA VAL A 52 -1.58 3.47 7.72
C VAL A 52 -2.17 4.30 8.86
N ALA A 53 -2.66 5.51 8.60
CA ALA A 53 -3.27 6.36 9.63
C ALA A 53 -4.49 5.67 10.28
N MET A 54 -5.33 5.01 9.49
CA MET A 54 -6.45 4.21 9.98
C MET A 54 -5.98 3.01 10.81
N ALA A 55 -4.93 2.30 10.39
CA ALA A 55 -4.37 1.18 11.14
C ALA A 55 -3.82 1.62 12.50
N PHE A 56 -3.07 2.72 12.55
CA PHE A 56 -2.58 3.30 13.80
C PHE A 56 -3.71 3.73 14.72
N ARG A 57 -4.76 4.36 14.17
CA ARG A 57 -5.93 4.76 14.95
C ARG A 57 -6.66 3.54 15.52
N ALA A 58 -6.86 2.50 14.71
CA ALA A 58 -7.50 1.26 15.13
C ALA A 58 -6.68 0.48 16.18
N LEU A 59 -5.35 0.54 16.11
CA LEU A 59 -4.45 0.02 17.15
C LEU A 59 -4.56 0.83 18.45
N ARG A 60 -4.59 2.16 18.36
CA ARG A 60 -4.69 3.07 19.51
C ARG A 60 -6.03 2.97 20.23
N GLU A 61 -7.11 2.74 19.49
CA GLU A 61 -8.45 2.52 20.05
C GLU A 61 -8.55 1.20 20.86
N GLY A 62 -7.52 0.35 20.82
CA GLY A 62 -7.34 -0.75 21.76
C GLY A 62 -8.43 -1.81 21.67
N ALA A 63 -8.25 -2.78 20.78
CA ALA A 63 -9.09 -3.98 20.74
C ALA A 63 -8.79 -4.89 21.96
N ARG A 64 -9.28 -4.53 23.15
CA ARG A 64 -9.22 -5.41 24.32
C ARG A 64 -9.98 -6.71 24.00
N GLY A 65 -9.24 -7.82 23.86
CA GLY A 65 -9.78 -9.18 23.83
C GLY A 65 -9.87 -9.88 22.47
N ASP A 66 -9.38 -9.29 21.37
CA ASP A 66 -9.48 -9.93 20.05
C ASP A 66 -8.16 -9.88 19.25
N GLY A 67 -7.27 -10.81 19.56
CA GLY A 67 -5.95 -10.93 18.94
C GLY A 67 -6.01 -11.18 17.42
N LEU A 68 -7.08 -11.82 16.91
CA LEU A 68 -7.26 -12.02 15.48
C LEU A 68 -7.55 -10.70 14.76
N ARG A 69 -8.45 -9.87 15.32
CA ARG A 69 -8.72 -8.53 14.77
C ARG A 69 -7.47 -7.65 14.81
N LEU A 70 -6.72 -7.70 15.91
CA LEU A 70 -5.46 -6.97 16.02
C LEU A 70 -4.44 -7.42 14.95
N GLY A 71 -4.28 -8.73 14.78
CA GLY A 71 -3.39 -9.31 13.77
C GLY A 71 -3.76 -8.87 12.35
N LEU A 72 -5.05 -8.83 12.01
CA LEU A 72 -5.52 -8.35 10.72
C LEU A 72 -5.25 -6.86 10.50
N ILE A 73 -5.42 -6.02 11.52
CA ILE A 73 -5.10 -4.58 11.44
C ILE A 73 -3.61 -4.38 11.21
N VAL A 74 -2.76 -5.11 11.92
CA VAL A 74 -1.30 -5.06 11.75
C VAL A 74 -0.91 -5.51 10.34
N ALA A 75 -1.42 -6.66 9.87
CA ALA A 75 -1.14 -7.16 8.52
C ALA A 75 -1.57 -6.17 7.44
N ALA A 76 -2.78 -5.60 7.56
CA ALA A 76 -3.27 -4.59 6.62
C ALA A 76 -2.42 -3.31 6.64
N GLY A 77 -1.95 -2.87 7.82
CA GLY A 77 -1.02 -1.76 7.96
C GLY A 77 0.33 -2.02 7.26
N VAL A 78 0.87 -3.24 7.38
CA VAL A 78 2.09 -3.64 6.67
C VAL A 78 1.91 -3.59 5.15
N VAL A 79 0.76 -4.06 4.64
CA VAL A 79 0.44 -3.95 3.20
C VAL A 79 0.43 -2.50 2.74
N CYS A 80 -0.15 -1.58 3.54
CA CYS A 80 -0.15 -0.15 3.20
C CYS A 80 1.27 0.45 3.20
N LEU A 81 2.16 0.02 4.11
CA LEU A 81 3.56 0.45 4.12
C LEU A 81 4.33 -0.05 2.88
N LEU A 82 4.13 -1.31 2.52
CA LEU A 82 4.71 -1.88 1.28
C LEU A 82 4.21 -1.13 0.05
N GLN A 83 2.93 -0.75 0.03
CA GLN A 83 2.37 0.05 -1.04
C GLN A 83 2.99 1.45 -1.12
N ILE A 84 3.22 2.11 0.01
CA ILE A 84 3.91 3.40 0.04
C ILE A 84 5.32 3.25 -0.55
N ALA A 85 6.10 2.26 -0.09
CA ALA A 85 7.44 1.99 -0.57
C ALA A 85 7.49 1.70 -2.09
N HIS A 86 6.50 0.96 -2.58
CA HIS A 86 6.32 0.72 -4.01
C HIS A 86 5.93 1.99 -4.77
N SER A 87 5.04 2.79 -4.20
CA SER A 87 4.54 4.03 -4.82
C SER A 87 5.60 5.11 -4.97
N VAL A 88 6.62 5.12 -4.11
CA VAL A 88 7.77 6.04 -4.21
C VAL A 88 8.95 5.47 -5.00
N GLY A 89 8.81 4.27 -5.58
CA GLY A 89 9.87 3.64 -6.37
C GLY A 89 11.04 3.08 -5.55
N VAL A 90 10.89 2.91 -4.23
CA VAL A 90 11.93 2.34 -3.35
C VAL A 90 11.99 0.81 -3.47
N VAL A 91 10.83 0.16 -3.70
CA VAL A 91 10.73 -1.29 -3.90
C VAL A 91 9.91 -1.56 -5.16
N THR A 92 10.42 -2.40 -6.06
CA THR A 92 9.64 -2.90 -7.19
C THR A 92 9.02 -4.23 -6.79
N LEU A 93 7.70 -4.28 -6.70
CA LEU A 93 6.95 -5.50 -6.38
C LEU A 93 6.32 -6.03 -7.66
N PRO A 94 6.42 -7.34 -7.96
CA PRO A 94 5.71 -7.93 -9.08
C PRO A 94 4.20 -7.82 -8.82
N VAL A 95 3.53 -6.92 -9.54
CA VAL A 95 2.08 -6.81 -9.51
C VAL A 95 1.52 -7.85 -10.49
N PRO A 96 0.73 -8.84 -10.04
CA PRO A 96 0.16 -9.83 -10.95
C PRO A 96 -0.80 -9.14 -11.92
N GLY A 97 -0.56 -9.25 -13.23
CA GLY A 97 -1.45 -8.73 -14.28
C GLY A 97 -0.84 -7.69 -15.23
N LEU A 98 0.42 -7.28 -15.02
CA LEU A 98 1.19 -6.49 -15.99
C LEU A 98 2.49 -7.23 -16.30
N GLY A 99 2.39 -8.24 -17.16
CA GLY A 99 3.50 -8.93 -17.82
C GLY A 99 3.39 -8.73 -19.33
#